data_AF-A0A0D0BQ81-F1
#
_entry.id   AF-A0A0D0BQ81-F1
#
_cell.length_a   1.000
_cell.length_b   1.000
_cell.length_c   1.000
_cell.angle_alpha   90.00
_cell.angle_beta   90.00
_cell.angle_gamma   90.00
#
_symmetry.space_group_name_H-M   'P 1'
#
loop_
_entity.id
_entity.type
_entity.pdbx_description
1 polymer ?
#
loop_
_entity_poly.entity_id
_entity_poly.type
_entity_poly.pdbx_seq_one_letter_code
_entity_poly.pdbx_strand_id
1 'polypeptide(L)'
;ITRLWQYLALLQRSGIGHDGLKSGKQSLFCPAYPQPGANLPDDWEQVYPKWLVKLQYVVDGNFSAQHMKMKIPEDDISLSDG
;
A
#
# COMPACT_ATOMS: atom_id res chain seq x y z
N ILE A 1 0.67 23.09 -3.63
CA ILE A 1 -0.41 22.38 -2.89
C ILE A 1 -0.58 20.92 -3.35
N THR A 2 -0.16 20.53 -4.56
CA THR A 2 -0.37 19.17 -5.12
C THR A 2 0.48 18.06 -4.48
N ARG A 3 1.78 18.26 -4.24
CA ARG A 3 2.70 17.18 -3.81
C ARG A 3 2.42 16.64 -2.40
N LEU A 4 2.24 17.53 -1.42
CA LEU A 4 1.94 17.14 -0.04
C LEU A 4 0.61 16.40 0.06
N TRP A 5 -0.41 16.85 -0.69
CA TRP A 5 -1.70 16.19 -0.72
C TRP A 5 -1.62 14.79 -1.35
N GLN A 6 -0.88 14.64 -2.45
CA GLN A 6 -0.66 13.32 -3.08
C GLN A 6 0.04 12.35 -2.12
N TYR A 7 1.04 12.83 -1.38
CA TYR A 7 1.74 12.04 -0.37
C TYR A 7 0.81 11.62 0.78
N LEU A 8 0.03 12.54 1.35
CA LEU A 8 -0.94 12.21 2.39
C LEU A 8 -2.02 11.23 1.90
N ALA A 9 -2.50 11.40 0.66
CA ALA A 9 -3.45 10.48 0.05
C ALA A 9 -2.85 9.09 -0.17
N LEU A 10 -1.56 9.00 -0.53
CA LEU A 10 -0.84 7.72 -0.66
C LEU A 10 -0.73 7.01 0.71
N LEU A 11 -0.27 7.73 1.74
CA LEU A 11 -0.16 7.20 3.11
C LEU A 11 -1.51 6.71 3.64
N GLN A 12 -2.57 7.48 3.41
CA GLN A 12 -3.92 7.08 3.79
C GLN A 12 -4.34 5.78 3.09
N ARG A 13 -4.13 5.65 1.77
CA ARG A 13 -4.50 4.46 1.00
C ARG A 13 -3.66 3.22 1.36
N SER A 14 -2.40 3.40 1.74
CA SER A 14 -1.53 2.31 2.21
C SER A 14 -1.86 1.88 3.65
N GLY A 15 -2.71 2.62 4.36
CA GLY A 15 -3.03 2.37 5.76
C GLY A 15 -1.89 2.72 6.72
N ILE A 16 -0.93 3.53 6.27
CA ILE A 16 0.18 4.03 7.09
C ILE A 16 -0.27 5.36 7.71
N GLY A 17 -0.52 5.33 9.02
CA GLY A 17 -0.84 6.53 9.80
C GLY A 17 0.41 7.27 10.25
N HIS A 18 0.21 8.41 10.92
CA HIS A 18 1.27 9.21 11.54
C HIS A 18 2.19 8.39 12.48
N ASP A 19 1.63 7.37 13.13
CA ASP A 19 2.34 6.51 14.09
C ASP A 19 2.91 5.22 13.46
N GLY A 20 3.02 5.16 12.13
CA GLY A 20 3.45 3.99 11.38
C GLY A 20 2.33 2.98 11.11
N LEU A 21 2.71 1.71 10.88
CA LEU A 21 1.78 0.62 10.54
C LEU A 21 0.99 0.14 11.78
N LYS A 22 0.22 1.03 12.41
CA LYS A 22 -0.69 0.66 13.50
C LYS A 22 -2.06 0.39 12.91
N SER A 23 -2.29 -0.87 12.54
CA SER A 23 -3.58 -1.38 12.08
C SER A 23 -4.04 -0.73 10.76
N GLY A 24 -3.95 -1.48 9.65
CA GLY A 24 -4.40 -1.07 8.31
C GLY A 24 -5.91 -0.80 8.16
N LYS A 25 -6.59 -0.31 9.20
CA LYS A 25 -8.01 0.08 9.19
C LYS A 25 -8.34 1.16 8.16
N GLN A 26 -7.33 1.87 7.65
CA GLN A 26 -7.50 2.94 6.68
C GLN A 26 -6.98 2.56 5.28
N SER A 27 -6.40 1.37 5.09
CA SER A 27 -6.01 0.92 3.76
C SER A 27 -7.24 0.64 2.90
N LEU A 28 -7.12 0.86 1.60
CA LEU A 28 -8.23 0.57 0.68
C LEU A 28 -8.54 -0.93 0.66
N PHE A 29 -9.83 -1.26 0.69
CA PHE A 29 -10.30 -2.61 0.42
C PHE A 29 -9.89 -3.01 -1.00
N CYS A 30 -9.04 -4.02 -1.11
CA CYS A 30 -8.69 -4.62 -2.39
C CYS A 30 -9.49 -5.93 -2.55
N PRO A 31 -10.39 -6.02 -3.53
CA PRO A 31 -11.24 -7.20 -3.74
C PRO A 31 -10.45 -8.45 -4.13
N ALA A 32 -9.21 -8.29 -4.62
CA ALA A 32 -8.34 -9.39 -5.02
C ALA A 32 -7.62 -10.06 -3.84
N TYR A 33 -7.58 -9.43 -2.65
CA TYR A 33 -6.91 -10.02 -1.49
C TYR A 33 -7.83 -11.00 -0.77
N PRO A 34 -7.33 -12.17 -0.33
CA PRO A 34 -8.11 -13.10 0.46
C PRO A 34 -8.50 -12.50 1.81
N GLN A 35 -9.79 -12.49 2.12
CA GLN A 35 -10.36 -11.90 3.33
C GLN A 35 -11.39 -12.87 3.94
N PRO A 36 -11.02 -13.59 5.02
CA PRO A 36 -11.94 -14.43 5.76
C PRO A 36 -13.19 -13.65 6.18
N GLY A 37 -14.38 -14.20 5.89
CA GLY A 37 -15.67 -13.59 6.22
C GLY A 37 -16.13 -12.47 5.27
N ALA A 38 -15.38 -12.15 4.21
CA ALA A 38 -15.81 -11.19 3.18
C ALA A 38 -15.86 -11.82 1.78
N ASN A 39 -14.75 -12.37 1.30
CA ASN A 39 -14.64 -12.97 -0.05
C ASN A 39 -14.07 -14.40 -0.05
N LEU A 40 -14.00 -15.03 1.12
CA LEU A 40 -13.67 -16.44 1.29
C LEU A 40 -14.86 -17.20 1.89
N PRO A 41 -15.09 -18.48 1.50
CA PRO A 41 -16.03 -19.37 2.19
C PRO A 41 -15.69 -19.53 3.68
N ASP A 42 -16.66 -19.88 4.53
CA ASP A 42 -16.41 -20.09 5.97
C ASP A 42 -15.41 -21.24 6.24
N ASP A 43 -15.40 -22.25 5.38
CA ASP A 43 -14.54 -23.43 5.43
C ASP A 43 -13.31 -23.34 4.50
N TRP A 44 -12.89 -22.11 4.16
CA TRP A 44 -11.79 -21.88 3.21
C TRP A 44 -10.48 -22.58 3.60
N GLU A 45 -10.21 -22.75 4.90
CA GLU A 45 -9.00 -23.43 5.39
C GLU A 45 -9.00 -24.93 5.09
N GLN A 46 -10.17 -25.55 4.97
CA GLN A 46 -10.33 -26.96 4.61
C GLN A 46 -10.41 -27.16 3.09
N VAL A 47 -11.02 -26.20 2.39
CA VAL A 47 -11.28 -26.27 0.94
C VAL A 47 -10.04 -25.94 0.11
N TYR A 48 -9.24 -24.95 0.53
CA TYR A 48 -8.12 -24.47 -0.25
C TYR A 48 -6.77 -24.86 0.36
N PRO A 49 -5.79 -25.27 -0.46
CA PRO A 49 -4.45 -25.48 0.03
C PRO A 49 -3.84 -24.14 0.47
N LYS A 50 -3.13 -24.13 1.61
CA LYS A 50 -2.58 -22.92 2.23
C LYS A 50 -1.72 -22.04 1.31
N TRP A 51 -1.16 -22.59 0.22
CA TRP A 51 -0.36 -21.81 -0.73
C TRP A 51 -1.21 -20.95 -1.67
N LEU A 52 -2.47 -21.32 -1.90
CA LEU A 52 -3.39 -20.62 -2.80
C LEU A 52 -3.97 -19.38 -2.12
N VAL A 53 -4.25 -19.47 -0.81
CA VAL A 53 -4.80 -18.38 0.00
C VAL A 53 -3.67 -17.60 0.69
N LYS A 54 -2.76 -17.05 -0.11
CA LYS A 54 -1.67 -16.20 0.37
C LYS A 54 -1.73 -14.84 -0.29
N LEU A 55 -1.36 -13.82 0.47
CA LEU A 55 -1.10 -12.50 -0.06
C LEU A 55 0.15 -12.56 -0.95
N GLN A 56 -0.05 -12.52 -2.27
CA GLN A 56 1.05 -12.37 -3.21
C GLN A 56 1.35 -10.88 -3.36
N TYR A 57 2.51 -10.46 -2.88
CA TYR A 57 3.05 -9.14 -3.18
C TYR A 57 3.62 -9.16 -4.59
N VAL A 58 2.82 -8.78 -5.56
CA VAL A 58 3.31 -8.43 -6.89
C VAL A 58 3.84 -7.00 -6.79
N VAL A 59 5.13 -6.88 -6.51
CA VAL A 59 5.82 -5.60 -6.68
C VAL A 59 5.93 -5.42 -8.19
N ASP A 60 5.13 -4.52 -8.76
CA ASP A 60 5.33 -4.08 -10.13
C ASP A 60 6.78 -3.59 -10.22
N GLY A 61 7.56 -4.16 -11.13
CA GLY A 61 8.94 -3.79 -11.41
C GLY A 61 9.08 -2.40 -12.02
N ASN A 62 8.09 -1.54 -11.82
CA ASN A 62 8.16 -0.11 -12.01
C ASN A 62 9.06 0.44 -10.91
N PHE A 63 10.37 0.22 -11.09
CA PHE A 63 11.43 0.93 -10.40
C PHE A 63 10.99 2.38 -10.28
N SER A 64 10.97 2.87 -9.04
CA SER A 64 10.59 4.21 -8.65
C SER A 64 10.93 5.17 -9.78
N ALA A 65 9.90 5.85 -10.32
CA ALA A 65 10.12 6.95 -11.22
C ALA A 65 11.11 7.87 -10.49
N GLN A 66 12.39 7.84 -10.91
CA GLN A 66 13.44 8.63 -10.29
C GLN A 66 12.88 10.03 -10.26
N HIS A 67 12.67 10.56 -9.05
CA HIS A 67 12.12 11.91 -8.90
C HIS A 67 12.90 12.80 -9.86
N MET A 68 12.19 13.43 -10.80
CA MET A 68 12.80 14.43 -11.68
C MET A 68 13.61 15.35 -10.78
N LYS A 69 14.89 15.58 -11.13
CA LYS A 69 15.80 16.39 -10.31
C LYS A 69 15.06 17.60 -9.75
N MET A 70 15.08 17.75 -8.43
CA MET A 70 14.47 18.90 -7.77
C MET A 70 15.06 20.17 -8.36
N LYS A 71 14.19 21.12 -8.70
CA LYS A 71 14.60 22.35 -9.40
C LYS A 71 15.49 23.23 -8.52
N ILE A 72 15.27 23.20 -7.21
CA ILE A 72 16.01 23.94 -6.18
C ILE A 72 16.18 23.01 -4.97
N PRO A 73 17.27 22.24 -4.88
CA PRO A 73 17.47 21.25 -3.82
C PRO A 73 17.52 21.82 -2.39
N GLU A 74 17.98 23.06 -2.24
CA GLU A 74 18.14 23.76 -0.97
C GLU A 74 16.81 24.17 -0.32
N ASP A 75 15.76 24.38 -1.14
CA ASP A 75 14.43 24.79 -0.68
C ASP A 75 13.42 23.63 -0.67
N ASP A 76 13.85 22.42 -1.06
CA ASP A 76 12.94 21.30 -1.29
C ASP A 76 13.28 20.08 -0.41
N ILE A 77 12.26 19.53 0.25
CA ILE A 77 12.37 18.42 1.20
C ILE A 77 11.70 17.18 0.61
N SER A 78 12.42 16.06 0.58
CA SER A 78 11.86 14.78 0.14
C SER A 78 10.82 14.27 1.14
N LEU A 79 9.66 13.85 0.63
CA LEU A 79 8.58 13.28 1.44
C LEU A 79 8.68 11.75 1.59
N SER A 80 9.48 11.10 0.75
CA SER A 80 9.75 9.65 0.79
C SER A 80 11.15 9.35 0.26
N ASP A 81 11.63 8.13 0.52
CA ASP A 81 12.90 7.59 0.04
C ASP A 81 12.84 7.13 -1.43
N GLY A 82 11.64 6.80 -1.94
CA GLY A 82 11.42 6.47 -3.35
C GLY A 82 11.44 4.98 -3.62
#